data_AF-A0A968DUV7-F1
#
_entry.id   AF-A0A968DUV7-F1
#
_cell.length_a   1.000
_cell.length_b   1.000
_cell.length_c   1.000
_cell.angle_alpha   90.00
_cell.angle_beta   90.00
_cell.angle_gamma   90.00
#
_symmetry.space_group_name_H-M   'P 1'
#
loop_
_entity.id
_entity.type
_entity.pdbx_description
1 polymer ?
#
loop_
_entity_poly.entity_id
_entity_poly.type
_entity_poly.pdbx_seq_one_letter_code
_entity_poly.pdbx_strand_id
1 'polypeptide(L)' 'IEEGIDIARELYLGVVLDRSLSKLVIMASTEGGVEIEKVAAEKPEAIFKEYIEPSTGLQSFQAREIAFKLGL' A
#
# COMPACT_ATOMS: atom_id res chain seq x y z
N ILE A 1 -28.01 3.56 -4.50
CA ILE A 1 -28.03 2.39 -3.61
C ILE A 1 -26.98 1.44 -4.15
N GLU A 2 -26.02 1.08 -3.33
CA GLU A 2 -24.93 0.15 -3.62
C GLU A 2 -25.24 -1.22 -2.99
N GLU A 3 -24.71 -2.30 -3.56
CA GLU A 3 -24.92 -3.67 -3.07
C GLU A 3 -23.95 -3.98 -1.92
N GLY A 4 -24.46 -4.51 -0.81
CA GLY A 4 -23.62 -4.94 0.30
C GLY A 4 -22.82 -6.19 -0.07
N ILE A 5 -21.57 -6.27 0.39
CA ILE A 5 -20.68 -7.41 0.20
C ILE A 5 -20.10 -7.88 1.54
N ASP A 6 -19.91 -9.19 1.68
CA ASP A 6 -19.22 -9.77 2.82
C ASP A 6 -17.72 -9.49 2.74
N ILE A 7 -17.18 -8.81 3.75
CA ILE A 7 -15.76 -8.45 3.81
C ILE A 7 -15.00 -9.56 4.54
N ALA A 8 -14.25 -10.37 3.79
CA ALA A 8 -13.43 -11.44 4.36
C ALA A 8 -12.12 -10.93 4.99
N ARG A 9 -11.51 -9.89 4.41
CA ARG A 9 -10.26 -9.27 4.89
C ARG A 9 -10.19 -7.83 4.40
N GLU A 10 -9.75 -6.92 5.26
CA GLU A 10 -9.46 -5.53 4.90
C GLU A 10 -7.95 -5.34 4.77
N LEU A 11 -7.53 -4.61 3.75
CA LEU A 11 -6.14 -4.24 3.50
C LEU A 11 -6.05 -2.75 3.22
N TYR A 12 -4.89 -2.17 3.47
CA TYR A 12 -4.57 -0.82 3.04
C TYR A 12 -3.70 -0.84 1.79
N LEU A 13 -4.07 -0.03 0.79
CA LEU A 13 -3.24 0.27 -0.38
C LEU A 13 -3.43 1.75 -0.73
N GLY A 14 -2.33 2.50 -0.79
CA GLY A 14 -2.33 3.91 -1.16
C GLY A 14 -1.17 4.22 -2.09
N VAL A 15 -1.34 5.22 -2.96
CA VAL A 15 -0.27 5.73 -3.83
C VAL A 15 -0.17 7.23 -3.63
N VAL A 16 1.02 7.70 -3.28
CA VAL A 16 1.29 9.12 -3.07
C VAL A 16 2.58 9.54 -3.77
N LEU A 17 2.74 10.83 -4.04
CA LEU A 17 4.00 11.40 -4.50
C LEU A 17 4.90 11.68 -3.29
N ASP A 18 5.98 10.95 -3.16
CA ASP A 18 7.06 11.33 -2.26
C ASP A 18 7.78 12.55 -2.84
N ARG A 19 7.53 13.72 -2.25
CA ARG A 19 8.09 14.99 -2.72
C ARG A 19 9.60 15.10 -2.47
N SER A 20 10.15 14.35 -1.54
CA SER A 20 11.60 14.35 -1.26
C SER A 20 12.37 13.62 -2.36
N LEU A 21 11.80 12.53 -2.87
CA LEU A 21 12.39 11.72 -3.94
C LEU A 21 11.84 12.05 -5.33
N SER A 22 10.78 12.85 -5.41
CA SER A 22 10.02 13.11 -6.65
C SER A 22 9.58 11.82 -7.37
N LYS A 23 9.20 10.81 -6.58
CA LYS A 23 8.76 9.50 -7.06
C LYS A 23 7.40 9.14 -6.49
N LEU A 24 6.60 8.41 -7.27
CA LEU A 24 5.41 7.76 -6.71
C LEU A 24 5.87 6.64 -5.78
N VAL A 25 5.19 6.52 -4.64
CA VAL A 25 5.38 5.44 -3.68
C VAL A 25 4.04 4.76 -3.43
N ILE A 26 4.04 3.43 -3.56
CA ILE A 26 2.93 2.60 -3.11
C ILE A 26 3.16 2.28 -1.65
N MET A 27 2.18 2.54 -0.80
CA MET A 27 2.14 2.14 0.60
C MET A 27 1.10 1.04 0.76
N ALA A 28 1.47 -0.07 1.40
CA ALA A 28 0.60 -1.21 1.59
C ALA A 28 0.68 -1.72 3.05
N SER A 29 -0.43 -2.17 3.61
CA SER A 29 -0.47 -2.77 4.96
C SER A 29 -1.58 -3.79 5.11
N THR A 30 -1.38 -4.77 5.99
CA THR A 30 -2.41 -5.71 6.44
C THR A 30 -3.39 -5.07 7.44
N GLU A 31 -3.08 -3.88 7.96
CA GLU A 31 -3.94 -3.12 8.87
C GLU A 31 -4.99 -2.30 8.08
N GLY A 32 -5.84 -2.99 7.31
CA GLY A 32 -6.98 -2.36 6.64
C GLY A 32 -8.04 -1.88 7.64
N GLY A 33 -8.85 -0.89 7.24
CA GLY A 33 -9.92 -0.33 8.09
C GLY A 33 -9.44 0.62 9.19
N VAL A 34 -8.13 0.92 9.25
CA VAL A 34 -7.52 1.84 10.22
C VAL A 34 -6.90 3.03 9.48
N GLU A 35 -6.89 4.21 10.13
CA GLU A 35 -6.16 5.39 9.62
C GLU A 35 -4.67 5.07 9.47
N ILE A 36 -4.13 5.28 8.26
CA ILE A 36 -2.76 4.89 7.94
C ILE A 36 -1.73 5.69 8.73
N GLU A 37 -2.05 6.93 9.09
CA GLU A 37 -1.23 7.82 9.91
C GLU A 37 -1.02 7.22 11.31
N LYS A 38 -2.07 6.59 11.86
CA LYS A 38 -1.98 5.89 13.15
C LYS A 38 -1.09 4.67 13.05
N VAL A 39 -1.25 3.86 12.00
CA VAL A 39 -0.39 2.70 11.75
C VAL A 39 1.07 3.15 11.60
N ALA A 40 1.33 4.24 10.88
CA ALA A 40 2.66 4.79 10.70
C ALA A 40 3.31 5.26 12.01
N ALA A 41 2.51 5.75 12.96
CA ALA A 41 2.99 6.20 14.27
C ALA A 41 3.22 5.05 15.25
N GLU A 42 2.33 4.05 15.28
CA GLU A 42 2.35 2.97 16.28
C GLU A 42 3.09 1.72 15.82
N LYS A 43 3.00 1.39 14.53
CA LYS A 43 3.56 0.17 13.91
C LYS A 43 4.13 0.48 12.52
N PRO A 44 5.16 1.35 12.40
CA PRO A 44 5.71 1.74 11.10
C PRO A 44 6.18 0.54 10.24
N GLU A 45 6.60 -0.56 10.86
CA GLU A 45 7.01 -1.80 10.21
C GLU A 45 5.86 -2.56 9.52
N ALA A 46 4.61 -2.27 9.88
CA ALA A 46 3.44 -2.84 9.23
C ALA A 46 3.13 -2.17 7.88
N ILE A 47 3.86 -1.10 7.51
CA ILE A 47 3.70 -0.40 6.24
C ILE A 47 4.86 -0.74 5.32
N PHE A 48 4.53 -1.41 4.23
CA PHE A 48 5.46 -1.66 3.13
C PHE A 48 5.41 -0.51 2.13
N LYS A 49 6.58 -0.07 1.66
CA LYS A 49 6.72 1.01 0.69
C LYS A 49 7.48 0.53 -0.54
N GLU A 50 6.91 0.77 -1.71
CA GLU A 50 7.53 0.42 -2.99
C GLU A 50 7.56 1.64 -3.90
N TYR A 51 8.77 2.06 -4.31
CA TYR A 51 8.96 3.26 -5.13
C TYR A 51 8.91 2.92 -6.61
N ILE A 52 8.16 3.72 -7.36
CA ILE A 52 8.03 3.57 -8.80
C ILE A 52 9.04 4.46 -9.49
N GLU A 53 9.88 3.86 -10.33
CA GLU A 53 10.78 4.63 -11.21
C GLU A 53 9.97 5.31 -12.33
N PRO A 54 10.07 6.64 -12.50
CA PRO A 54 9.28 7.35 -13.52
C PRO A 54 9.56 6.91 -14.96
N SER A 55 10.78 6.44 -15.22
CA SER A 55 11.23 6.02 -16.55
C SER A 55 10.64 4.69 -17.00
N THR A 56 10.33 3.79 -16.05
CA THR A 56 9.85 2.44 -16.35
C THR A 56 8.41 2.21 -15.88
N GLY A 57 7.90 3.02 -14.96
CA GLY A 57 6.60 2.82 -14.35
C GLY A 57 6.56 1.60 -13.42
N LEU A 58 5.37 1.30 -12.89
CA LEU A 58 5.18 0.16 -11.98
C LEU A 58 5.47 -1.15 -12.70
N GLN A 59 6.43 -1.91 -12.19
CA GLN A 59 6.78 -3.21 -12.74
C GLN A 59 5.95 -4.33 -12.10
N SER A 60 5.68 -5.40 -12.87
CA SER A 60 4.88 -6.52 -12.35
C SER A 60 5.54 -7.24 -11.16
N PHE A 61 6.87 -7.22 -11.04
CA PHE A 61 7.55 -7.81 -9.88
C PHE A 61 7.30 -7.02 -8.60
N GLN A 62 7.24 -5.69 -8.68
CA GLN A 62 6.92 -4.80 -7.56
C GLN A 62 5.49 -5.08 -7.06
N ALA A 63 4.54 -5.20 -7.98
CA ALA A 63 3.17 -5.56 -7.65
C ALA A 63 3.07 -6.93 -6.94
N ARG A 64 3.83 -7.93 -7.40
CA ARG A 64 3.90 -9.24 -6.73
C ARG A 64 4.57 -9.18 -5.37
N GLU A 65 5.62 -8.38 -5.22
CA GLU A 65 6.29 -8.20 -3.93
C GLU A 65 5.32 -7.60 -2.91
N ILE A 66 4.57 -6.56 -3.29
CA ILE A 66 3.51 -5.99 -2.46
C ILE A 66 2.47 -7.05 -2.09
N ALA A 67 2.00 -7.84 -3.06
CA ALA A 67 1.04 -8.91 -2.81
C ALA A 67 1.56 -9.94 -1.79
N PHE A 68 2.80 -10.41 -1.95
CA PHE A 68 3.43 -11.34 -1.00
C PHE A 68 3.58 -10.74 0.40
N LYS A 69 3.94 -9.45 0.51
CA LYS A 69 4.00 -8.75 1.81
C LYS A 69 2.63 -8.63 2.48
N LEU A 70 1.56 -8.57 1.69
CA LEU A 70 0.18 -8.60 2.18
C LEU A 70 -0.35 -10.02 2.42
N GLY A 71 0.45 -11.08 2.21
CA GLY A 71 0.00 -12.46 2.35
C GLY A 71 -1.10 -12.81 1.34
N LEU A 72 -0.90 -12.43 0.07
CA LEU A 72 -1.70 -12.82 -1.09
C LEU A 72 -0.92 -13.77 -2.01
#